data_AF-A0A7R9HBZ1-F1
#
_entry.id   AF-A0A7R9HBZ1-F1
#
_cell.length_a   1.000
_cell.length_b   1.000
_cell.length_c   1.000
_cell.angle_alpha   90.00
_cell.angle_beta   90.00
_cell.angle_gamma   90.00
#
_symmetry.space_group_name_H-M   'P 1'
#
loop_
_entity.id
_entity.type
_entity.pdbx_description
1 polymer ?
#
loop_
_entity_poly.entity_id
_entity_poly.type
_entity_poly.pdbx_seq_one_letter_code
_entity_poly.pdbx_strand_id
1 'polypeptide(L)'
;MNSDYAEGIGTRKVESDLSSKEYARHIRSRIDDYGTIVNTANYGLRMSQIGDRGATHVSILVPNGDAVANLTLHRFGCGKMSNSTGLILNDHMADFSLPNSDTSEEFTPFPNNYIEPGKRPLSSLVPAIFTDRSGDVRLVIGASGDDRTVTSVTLVCSRYLWLGQGLKEAIDARRIHHQLVPNILYYEQGLLRLIRDGFEGMEAN
;
A
#
# COMPACT_ATOMS: atom_id res chain seq x y z
N MET A 1 -19.75 -10.61 -8.89
CA MET A 1 -18.38 -10.88 -8.42
C MET A 1 -18.49 -11.37 -6.99
N ASN A 2 -17.98 -12.58 -6.72
CA ASN A 2 -18.25 -13.34 -5.49
C ASN A 2 -17.79 -12.63 -4.22
N SER A 3 -18.64 -12.69 -3.21
CA SER A 3 -18.50 -12.19 -1.84
C SER A 3 -17.53 -13.02 -0.98
N ASP A 4 -16.47 -13.59 -1.57
CA ASP A 4 -15.50 -14.45 -0.86
C ASP A 4 -14.44 -13.63 -0.10
N TYR A 5 -14.80 -12.42 0.34
CA TYR A 5 -14.12 -11.78 1.46
C TYR A 5 -14.79 -12.35 2.69
N ALA A 6 -14.02 -12.92 3.62
CA ALA A 6 -14.56 -13.28 4.92
C ALA A 6 -15.42 -12.10 5.42
N GLU A 7 -16.73 -12.31 5.56
CA GLU A 7 -17.65 -11.33 6.14
C GLU A 7 -17.33 -11.19 7.64
N GLY A 8 -16.13 -10.70 7.94
CA GLY A 8 -15.76 -10.21 9.24
C GLY A 8 -16.54 -8.94 9.47
N ILE A 9 -17.32 -8.96 10.55
CA ILE A 9 -18.11 -7.84 11.08
C ILE A 9 -17.19 -6.60 11.18
N GLY A 10 -17.14 -5.77 10.11
CA GLY A 10 -16.22 -4.62 10.06
C GLY A 10 -15.82 -4.11 8.67
N THR A 11 -15.82 -4.92 7.62
CA THR A 11 -15.38 -4.50 6.27
C THR A 11 -16.23 -3.39 5.68
N ARG A 12 -17.57 -3.51 5.75
CA ARG A 12 -18.50 -2.49 5.21
C ARG A 12 -18.36 -1.12 5.88
N LYS A 13 -18.04 -1.10 7.18
CA LYS A 13 -17.82 0.16 7.90
C LYS A 13 -16.51 0.81 7.43
N VAL A 14 -15.43 0.03 7.32
CA VAL A 14 -14.15 0.53 6.81
C VAL A 14 -14.29 1.06 5.39
N GLU A 15 -14.99 0.36 4.51
CA GLU A 15 -15.27 0.83 3.14
C GLU A 15 -16.07 2.13 3.13
N SER A 16 -17.11 2.22 3.97
CA SER A 16 -17.92 3.44 4.13
C SER A 16 -17.10 4.61 4.68
N ASP A 17 -16.22 4.37 5.65
CA ASP A 17 -15.37 5.40 6.25
C ASP A 17 -14.32 5.87 5.23
N LEU A 18 -13.61 4.96 4.56
CA LEU A 18 -12.57 5.28 3.58
C LEU A 18 -13.09 6.01 2.32
N SER A 19 -14.37 5.84 1.98
CA SER A 19 -15.00 6.56 0.87
C SER A 19 -15.70 7.88 1.30
N SER A 20 -15.77 8.17 2.59
CA SER A 20 -16.45 9.36 3.14
C SER A 20 -15.55 10.61 3.13
N LYS A 21 -16.12 11.72 2.65
CA LYS A 21 -15.47 13.05 2.73
C LYS A 21 -15.38 13.55 4.17
N GLU A 22 -16.36 13.21 5.00
CA GLU A 22 -16.42 13.56 6.43
C GLU A 22 -15.28 12.87 7.17
N TYR A 23 -15.08 11.57 6.93
CA TYR A 23 -13.97 10.83 7.51
C TYR A 23 -12.62 11.40 7.04
N ALA A 24 -12.45 11.67 5.74
CA ALA A 24 -11.24 12.30 5.22
C ALA A 24 -10.95 13.67 5.88
N ARG A 25 -11.97 14.50 6.10
CA ARG A 25 -11.84 15.78 6.84
C ARG A 25 -11.42 15.57 8.29
N HIS A 26 -11.99 14.56 8.95
CA HIS A 26 -11.61 14.19 10.31
C HIS A 26 -10.14 13.74 10.39
N ILE A 27 -9.68 12.87 9.47
CA ILE A 27 -8.26 12.49 9.39
C ILE A 27 -7.38 13.72 9.18
N ARG A 28 -7.73 14.59 8.23
CA ARG A 28 -6.99 15.83 7.95
C ARG A 28 -6.84 16.73 9.17
N SER A 29 -7.87 16.85 10.01
CA SER A 29 -7.82 17.66 11.23
C SER A 29 -6.84 17.16 12.30
N ARG A 30 -6.32 15.93 12.15
CA ARG A 30 -5.31 15.33 13.03
C ARG A 30 -3.88 15.42 12.47
N ILE A 31 -3.70 16.01 11.30
CA ILE A 31 -2.37 16.27 10.73
C ILE A 31 -1.83 17.53 11.39
N ASP A 32 -0.64 17.42 11.97
CA ASP A 32 0.11 18.55 12.52
C ASP A 32 1.22 18.91 11.51
N ASP A 33 1.31 20.19 11.17
CA ASP A 33 2.31 20.70 10.23
C ASP A 33 3.71 20.78 10.86
N TYR A 34 3.82 20.64 12.19
CA TYR A 34 5.06 20.81 12.94
C TYR A 34 5.69 19.52 13.45
N GLY A 35 5.00 18.38 13.38
CA GLY A 35 5.53 17.13 13.94
C GLY A 35 4.63 15.92 13.80
N THR A 36 5.20 14.76 14.20
CA THR A 36 4.46 13.50 14.35
C THR A 36 4.18 13.25 15.82
N ILE A 37 2.92 12.96 16.17
CA ILE A 37 2.52 12.63 17.52
C ILE A 37 3.09 11.25 17.88
N VAL A 38 4.03 11.21 18.82
CA VAL A 38 4.76 9.97 19.18
C VAL A 38 3.82 8.82 19.60
N ASN A 39 2.69 9.13 20.23
CA ASN A 39 1.70 8.12 20.60
C ASN A 39 0.87 7.67 19.38
N THR A 40 1.22 6.51 18.83
CA THR A 40 0.57 5.89 17.67
C THR A 40 -0.92 5.60 17.85
N ALA A 41 -1.41 5.48 19.10
CA ALA A 41 -2.84 5.32 19.39
C ALA A 41 -3.66 6.53 18.89
N ASN A 42 -3.08 7.72 18.85
CA ASN A 42 -3.74 8.93 18.34
C ASN A 42 -4.03 8.86 16.83
N TYR A 43 -3.29 8.05 16.09
CA TYR A 43 -3.52 7.78 14.67
C TYR A 43 -4.47 6.61 14.44
N GLY A 44 -4.99 6.01 15.50
CA GLY A 44 -5.88 4.84 15.43
C GLY A 44 -5.17 3.55 15.08
N LEU A 45 -3.84 3.50 15.26
CA LEU A 45 -3.10 2.26 15.08
C LEU A 45 -3.63 1.23 16.07
N ARG A 46 -4.01 0.07 15.54
CA ARG A 46 -4.23 -1.13 16.35
C ARG A 46 -3.20 -2.20 16.06
N MET A 47 -2.68 -2.29 14.84
CA MET A 47 -1.90 -3.44 14.38
C MET A 47 -1.02 -3.06 13.17
N SER A 48 0.02 -3.86 12.89
CA SER A 48 1.00 -3.67 11.80
C SER A 48 1.04 -4.90 10.88
N GLN A 49 1.16 -4.68 9.57
CA GLN A 49 1.19 -5.78 8.60
C GLN A 49 2.60 -6.34 8.53
N ILE A 50 2.69 -7.65 8.32
CA ILE A 50 3.92 -8.29 7.87
C ILE A 50 4.01 -8.01 6.37
N GLY A 51 5.17 -7.56 5.90
CA GLY A 51 5.36 -7.20 4.50
C GLY A 51 5.12 -8.36 3.51
N ASP A 52 4.47 -8.01 2.40
CA ASP A 52 4.24 -8.79 1.18
C ASP A 52 5.53 -8.87 0.32
N ARG A 53 5.84 -10.05 -0.18
CA ARG A 53 7.08 -10.27 -0.94
C ARG A 53 6.87 -9.81 -2.38
N GLY A 54 7.87 -9.08 -2.90
CA GLY A 54 7.79 -8.31 -4.15
C GLY A 54 6.96 -8.91 -5.29
N ALA A 55 6.48 -8.02 -6.16
CA ALA A 55 5.58 -8.31 -7.27
C ALA A 55 6.14 -7.74 -8.59
N THR A 56 5.41 -7.89 -9.68
CA THR A 56 5.66 -7.21 -10.93
C THR A 56 4.34 -6.66 -11.43
N HIS A 57 4.30 -5.35 -11.70
CA HIS A 57 3.12 -4.68 -12.23
C HIS A 57 3.23 -4.53 -13.75
N VAL A 58 2.11 -4.72 -14.44
CA VAL A 58 1.97 -4.50 -15.88
C VAL A 58 0.73 -3.64 -16.12
N SER A 59 0.90 -2.57 -16.89
CA SER A 59 -0.18 -1.72 -17.39
C SER A 59 -0.31 -1.92 -18.90
N ILE A 60 -1.53 -2.13 -19.38
CA ILE A 60 -1.87 -2.24 -20.80
C ILE A 60 -3.00 -1.25 -21.08
N LEU A 61 -2.86 -0.46 -22.14
CA LEU A 61 -3.90 0.38 -22.72
C LEU A 61 -3.90 0.14 -24.22
N VAL A 62 -5.05 -0.24 -24.77
CA VAL A 62 -5.20 -0.52 -26.21
C VAL A 62 -5.97 0.60 -26.92
N PRO A 63 -5.82 0.74 -28.26
CA PRO A 63 -6.35 1.89 -29.00
C PRO A 63 -7.88 2.06 -28.94
N ASN A 64 -8.63 0.99 -28.67
CA ASN A 64 -10.08 1.03 -28.49
C ASN A 64 -10.51 1.54 -27.09
N GLY A 65 -9.56 1.88 -26.22
CA GLY A 65 -9.81 2.42 -24.89
C GLY A 65 -9.81 1.38 -23.76
N ASP A 66 -9.71 0.07 -24.06
CA ASP A 66 -9.65 -0.93 -23.00
C ASP A 66 -8.32 -0.82 -22.23
N ALA A 67 -8.40 -0.96 -20.92
CA ALA A 67 -7.25 -0.89 -20.02
C ALA A 67 -7.19 -2.10 -19.08
N VAL A 68 -5.98 -2.58 -18.84
CA VAL A 68 -5.69 -3.65 -17.90
C VAL A 68 -4.55 -3.22 -16.98
N ALA A 69 -4.80 -3.24 -15.69
CA ALA A 69 -3.80 -3.18 -14.64
C ALA A 69 -3.69 -4.56 -14.01
N ASN A 70 -2.53 -5.21 -14.15
CA ASN A 70 -2.32 -6.56 -13.64
C ASN A 70 -1.02 -6.63 -12.83
N LEU A 71 -1.01 -7.47 -11.81
CA LEU A 71 0.19 -7.80 -11.05
C LEU A 71 0.41 -9.30 -11.01
N THR A 72 1.68 -9.69 -11.03
CA THR A 72 2.12 -11.07 -10.79
C THR A 72 3.12 -11.11 -9.66
N LEU A 73 3.20 -12.24 -8.97
CA LEU A 73 4.11 -12.44 -7.86
C LEU A 73 5.55 -12.56 -8.35
N HIS A 74 6.47 -11.96 -7.60
CA HIS A 74 7.89 -11.99 -7.87
C HIS A 74 8.62 -12.70 -6.71
N ARG A 75 9.89 -13.08 -6.94
CA ARG A 75 10.80 -13.80 -5.99
C ARG A 75 10.56 -15.29 -5.79
N PHE A 76 10.55 -16.12 -6.85
CA PHE A 76 10.61 -17.59 -6.75
C PHE A 76 9.65 -18.27 -5.72
N GLY A 77 8.62 -17.55 -5.26
CA GLY A 77 7.70 -17.93 -4.19
C GLY A 77 8.35 -18.62 -3.01
N CYS A 78 7.83 -19.79 -2.65
CA CYS A 78 8.36 -20.61 -1.54
C CYS A 78 9.68 -21.34 -1.87
N GLY A 79 10.30 -21.04 -3.03
CA GLY A 79 11.51 -21.72 -3.51
C GLY A 79 11.28 -23.16 -3.96
N LYS A 80 10.02 -23.58 -4.15
CA LYS A 80 9.66 -24.90 -4.65
C LYS A 80 9.17 -24.81 -6.09
N MET A 81 9.67 -25.72 -6.91
CA MET A 81 9.24 -25.92 -8.28
C MET A 81 8.67 -27.32 -8.42
N SER A 82 7.54 -27.45 -9.11
CA SER A 82 7.00 -28.74 -9.50
C SER A 82 7.94 -29.43 -10.49
N ASN A 83 8.44 -30.62 -10.15
CA ASN A 83 9.33 -31.38 -11.03
C ASN A 83 8.68 -31.83 -12.33
N SER A 84 7.35 -31.96 -12.37
CA SER A 84 6.63 -32.41 -13.57
C SER A 84 6.23 -31.26 -14.50
N THR A 85 5.96 -30.07 -13.97
CA THR A 85 5.43 -28.94 -14.74
C THR A 85 6.37 -27.75 -14.84
N GLY A 86 7.43 -27.69 -14.03
CA GLY A 86 8.33 -26.53 -13.95
C GLY A 86 7.70 -25.29 -13.29
N LEU A 87 6.48 -25.41 -12.75
CA LEU A 87 5.80 -24.30 -12.11
C LEU A 87 6.41 -24.01 -10.74
N ILE A 88 6.78 -22.75 -10.51
CA ILE A 88 7.22 -22.27 -9.20
C ILE A 88 6.00 -21.94 -8.36
N LEU A 89 5.97 -22.45 -7.13
CA LEU A 89 4.86 -22.27 -6.19
C LEU A 89 5.06 -21.01 -5.36
N ASN A 90 4.00 -20.21 -5.21
CA ASN A 90 4.01 -19.00 -4.39
C ASN A 90 4.20 -19.28 -2.88
N ASP A 91 4.41 -18.22 -2.10
CA ASP A 91 4.48 -18.22 -0.64
C ASP A 91 3.46 -17.28 0.02
N HIS A 92 2.33 -16.98 -0.66
CA HIS A 92 1.32 -16.01 -0.20
C HIS A 92 0.70 -16.33 1.17
N MET A 93 0.75 -17.58 1.62
CA MET A 93 0.29 -17.93 2.97
C MET A 93 1.11 -17.21 4.06
N ALA A 94 2.30 -16.69 3.74
CA ALA A 94 3.14 -15.90 4.63
C ALA A 94 2.56 -14.50 4.96
N ASP A 95 1.59 -14.01 4.17
CA ASP A 95 0.98 -12.70 4.37
C ASP A 95 -0.13 -12.73 5.44
N PHE A 96 -0.51 -13.91 5.93
CA PHE A 96 -1.38 -14.03 7.09
C PHE A 96 -0.64 -13.60 8.36
N SER A 97 -1.38 -12.95 9.26
CA SER A 97 -0.92 -12.72 10.62
C SER A 97 -1.01 -14.01 11.43
N LEU A 98 -0.03 -14.24 12.31
CA LEU A 98 -0.01 -15.39 13.21
C LEU A 98 -0.47 -14.96 14.61
N PRO A 99 -1.40 -15.70 15.25
CA PRO A 99 -1.72 -15.47 16.65
C PRO A 99 -0.49 -15.76 17.52
N ASN A 100 -0.12 -14.82 18.39
CA ASN A 100 1.02 -14.92 19.32
C ASN A 100 2.39 -15.03 18.65
N SER A 101 2.62 -14.42 17.49
CA SER A 101 3.99 -14.20 17.04
C SER A 101 4.70 -13.28 18.04
N ASP A 102 5.77 -13.77 18.68
CA ASP A 102 6.69 -13.00 19.54
C ASP A 102 7.49 -11.97 18.71
N THR A 103 6.80 -11.17 17.91
CA THR A 103 7.35 -9.96 17.33
C THR A 103 7.25 -8.90 18.42
N SER A 104 8.33 -8.15 18.62
CA SER A 104 8.50 -7.07 19.62
C SER A 104 7.22 -6.30 19.94
N GLU A 105 7.10 -5.75 21.16
CA GLU A 105 5.94 -5.02 21.72
C GLU A 105 5.27 -3.97 20.80
N GLU A 106 5.88 -3.64 19.66
CA GLU A 106 5.42 -2.71 18.64
C GLU A 106 4.57 -3.33 17.51
N PHE A 107 4.58 -4.65 17.32
CA PHE A 107 3.86 -5.31 16.21
C PHE A 107 2.74 -6.20 16.73
N THR A 108 1.54 -5.63 16.91
CA THR A 108 0.36 -6.44 17.25
C THR A 108 -0.17 -7.14 15.98
N PRO A 109 -0.41 -8.47 15.97
CA PRO A 109 -0.84 -9.23 14.78
C PRO A 109 -2.32 -9.02 14.39
N PHE A 110 -2.62 -8.62 13.14
CA PHE A 110 -4.00 -8.32 12.69
C PHE A 110 -4.96 -9.52 12.85
N PRO A 111 -5.92 -9.52 13.80
CA PRO A 111 -6.78 -10.68 14.02
C PRO A 111 -7.69 -10.98 12.82
N ASN A 112 -8.14 -9.93 12.14
CA ASN A 112 -8.92 -10.07 10.90
C ASN A 112 -8.13 -10.69 9.76
N ASN A 113 -6.80 -10.67 9.82
CA ASN A 113 -5.89 -11.32 8.87
C ASN A 113 -5.25 -12.58 9.46
N TYR A 114 -5.85 -13.20 10.48
CA TYR A 114 -5.42 -14.55 10.89
C TYR A 114 -5.77 -15.60 9.85
N ILE A 115 -4.89 -16.60 9.76
CA ILE A 115 -5.04 -17.73 8.85
C ILE A 115 -6.28 -18.55 9.19
N GLU A 116 -7.12 -18.80 8.18
CA GLU A 116 -8.31 -19.64 8.27
C GLU A 116 -8.47 -20.45 6.97
N PRO A 117 -9.02 -21.68 7.02
CA PRO A 117 -9.26 -22.47 5.82
C PRO A 117 -10.13 -21.73 4.79
N GLY A 118 -9.68 -21.68 3.54
CA GLY A 118 -10.41 -21.02 2.44
C GLY A 118 -10.35 -19.48 2.45
N LYS A 119 -9.80 -18.86 3.48
CA LYS A 119 -9.57 -17.41 3.53
C LYS A 119 -8.40 -17.03 2.63
N ARG A 120 -8.47 -15.83 2.05
CA ARG A 120 -7.37 -15.23 1.28
C ARG A 120 -6.59 -14.26 2.18
N PRO A 121 -5.25 -14.26 2.12
CA PRO A 121 -4.46 -13.31 2.89
C PRO A 121 -4.64 -11.89 2.36
N LEU A 122 -4.39 -10.92 3.23
CA LEU A 122 -4.34 -9.50 2.91
C LEU A 122 -3.12 -9.18 2.04
N SER A 123 -3.29 -8.31 1.03
CA SER A 123 -2.21 -7.90 0.12
C SER A 123 -2.11 -6.37 0.07
N SER A 124 -0.90 -5.87 -0.12
CA SER A 124 -0.58 -4.44 -0.25
C SER A 124 -0.47 -3.98 -1.72
N LEU A 125 -0.79 -4.87 -2.67
CA LEU A 125 -0.72 -4.59 -4.10
C LEU A 125 -1.85 -3.66 -4.57
N VAL A 126 -1.51 -2.71 -5.45
CA VAL A 126 -2.44 -1.67 -5.91
C VAL A 126 -2.47 -1.58 -7.45
N PRO A 127 -3.18 -2.46 -8.16
CA PRO A 127 -3.52 -2.25 -9.56
C PRO A 127 -4.66 -1.23 -9.64
N ALA A 128 -4.41 -0.08 -10.24
CA ALA A 128 -5.40 1.00 -10.33
C ALA A 128 -5.57 1.52 -11.76
N ILE A 129 -6.82 1.76 -12.12
CA ILE A 129 -7.22 2.46 -13.35
C ILE A 129 -8.01 3.70 -12.92
N PHE A 130 -7.55 4.86 -13.34
CA PHE A 130 -8.25 6.13 -13.13
C PHE A 130 -8.96 6.52 -14.42
N THR A 131 -10.24 6.83 -14.31
CA THR A 131 -11.07 7.34 -15.40
C THR A 131 -11.50 8.78 -15.13
N ASP A 132 -11.81 9.52 -16.17
CA ASP A 132 -12.54 10.78 -16.01
C ASP A 132 -14.05 10.53 -15.85
N ARG A 133 -14.82 11.62 -15.80
CA ARG A 133 -16.28 11.57 -15.62
C ARG A 133 -17.00 10.96 -16.82
N SER A 134 -16.38 10.96 -17.99
CA SER A 134 -16.92 10.36 -19.21
C SER A 134 -16.63 8.85 -19.28
N GLY A 135 -15.75 8.35 -18.41
CA GLY A 135 -15.30 6.96 -18.39
C GLY A 135 -14.00 6.72 -19.16
N ASP A 136 -13.39 7.78 -19.72
CA ASP A 136 -12.16 7.63 -20.49
C ASP A 136 -10.96 7.40 -19.55
N VAL A 137 -10.10 6.44 -19.90
CA VAL A 137 -8.93 6.09 -19.09
C VAL A 137 -7.91 7.24 -19.10
N ARG A 138 -7.53 7.69 -17.90
CA ARG A 138 -6.56 8.78 -17.67
C ARG A 138 -5.21 8.29 -17.16
N LEU A 139 -5.20 7.18 -16.44
CA LEU A 139 -3.99 6.58 -15.87
C LEU A 139 -4.22 5.09 -15.59
N VAL A 140 -3.27 4.25 -16.01
CA VAL A 140 -3.19 2.83 -15.64
C VAL A 140 -1.89 2.65 -14.86
N ILE A 141 -1.98 2.36 -13.56
CA ILE A 141 -0.84 2.41 -12.66
C ILE A 141 -0.86 1.27 -11.64
N GLY A 142 0.32 0.91 -11.19
CA GLY A 142 0.58 0.10 -10.03
C GLY A 142 2.08 0.14 -9.75
N ALA A 143 2.51 -0.54 -8.70
CA ALA A 143 3.91 -0.61 -8.34
C ALA A 143 4.24 -1.97 -7.75
N SER A 144 5.54 -2.22 -7.63
CA SER A 144 6.05 -3.26 -6.76
C SER A 144 6.95 -2.63 -5.72
N GLY A 145 6.74 -2.98 -4.46
CA GLY A 145 7.60 -2.54 -3.37
C GLY A 145 7.09 -2.92 -2.00
N ASP A 146 6.36 -4.04 -1.87
CA ASP A 146 5.82 -4.49 -0.58
C ASP A 146 4.91 -3.39 0.03
N ASP A 147 5.00 -3.16 1.33
CA ASP A 147 4.46 -2.08 2.16
C ASP A 147 4.62 -0.69 1.54
N ARG A 148 5.63 -0.47 0.70
CA ARG A 148 5.87 0.81 0.00
C ARG A 148 5.02 0.99 -1.25
N THR A 149 4.27 -0.03 -1.68
CA THR A 149 3.46 0.01 -2.91
C THR A 149 2.40 1.11 -2.84
N VAL A 150 1.64 1.15 -1.74
CA VAL A 150 0.55 2.13 -1.55
C VAL A 150 1.10 3.56 -1.56
N THR A 151 2.17 3.84 -0.81
CA THR A 151 2.78 5.18 -0.76
C THR A 151 3.38 5.57 -2.11
N SER A 152 4.03 4.65 -2.81
CA SER A 152 4.63 4.90 -4.12
C SER A 152 3.59 5.26 -5.17
N VAL A 153 2.50 4.48 -5.27
CA VAL A 153 1.41 4.77 -6.21
C VAL A 153 0.74 6.09 -5.86
N THR A 154 0.49 6.35 -4.57
CA THR A 154 -0.13 7.60 -4.10
C THR A 154 0.70 8.83 -4.48
N LEU A 155 2.03 8.77 -4.32
CA LEU A 155 2.93 9.87 -4.68
C LEU A 155 2.92 10.15 -6.19
N VAL A 156 3.01 9.12 -7.02
CA VAL A 156 2.97 9.28 -8.49
C VAL A 156 1.63 9.83 -8.94
N CYS A 157 0.51 9.29 -8.41
CA CYS A 157 -0.83 9.78 -8.69
C CYS A 157 -1.01 11.25 -8.27
N SER A 158 -0.54 11.63 -7.07
CA SER A 158 -0.59 13.00 -6.57
C SER A 158 0.11 13.98 -7.52
N ARG A 159 1.32 13.62 -7.94
CA ARG A 159 2.15 14.43 -8.84
C ARG A 159 1.53 14.58 -10.23
N TYR A 160 1.06 13.48 -10.81
CA TYR A 160 0.50 13.48 -12.15
C TYR A 160 -0.91 14.09 -12.21
N LEU A 161 -1.83 13.64 -11.35
CA LEU A 161 -3.25 14.01 -11.45
C LEU A 161 -3.57 15.35 -10.78
N TRP A 162 -2.91 15.70 -9.67
CA TRP A 162 -3.22 16.92 -8.92
C TRP A 162 -2.19 18.04 -9.10
N LEU A 163 -0.89 17.71 -9.21
CA LEU A 163 0.16 18.72 -9.38
C LEU A 163 0.50 19.00 -10.85
N GLY A 164 -0.10 18.27 -11.79
CA GLY A 164 0.06 18.50 -13.24
C GLY A 164 1.44 18.19 -13.81
N GLN A 165 2.25 17.39 -13.10
CA GLN A 165 3.57 16.97 -13.59
C GLN A 165 3.44 15.97 -14.75
N GLY A 166 4.47 15.86 -15.59
CA GLY A 166 4.52 14.82 -16.62
C GLY A 166 4.59 13.41 -15.99
N LEU A 167 4.01 12.39 -16.63
CA LEU A 167 3.98 11.04 -16.04
C LEU A 167 5.38 10.47 -15.77
N LYS A 168 6.32 10.64 -16.70
CA LYS A 168 7.72 10.21 -16.52
C LYS A 168 8.40 10.96 -15.38
N GLU A 169 8.18 12.26 -15.29
CA GLU A 169 8.70 13.11 -14.21
C GLU A 169 8.15 12.64 -12.85
N ALA A 170 6.84 12.36 -12.77
CA ALA A 170 6.21 11.86 -11.56
C ALA A 170 6.76 10.50 -11.11
N ILE A 171 7.07 9.61 -12.06
CA ILE A 171 7.69 8.29 -11.80
C ILE A 171 9.15 8.43 -11.35
N ASP A 172 9.92 9.32 -11.98
CA ASP A 172 11.35 9.50 -11.69
C ASP A 172 11.62 10.27 -10.39
N ALA A 173 10.61 11.01 -9.92
CA ALA A 173 10.68 11.79 -8.69
C ALA A 173 11.09 10.90 -7.50
N ARG A 174 11.98 11.44 -6.66
CA ARG A 174 12.43 10.76 -5.45
C ARG A 174 11.25 10.54 -4.49
N ARG A 175 11.10 9.31 -4.01
CA ARG A 175 10.00 8.90 -3.14
C ARG A 175 10.38 8.91 -1.65
N ILE A 176 9.36 9.09 -0.82
CA ILE A 176 9.40 8.92 0.63
C ILE A 176 8.35 7.88 1.03
N HIS A 177 8.55 7.24 2.18
CA HIS A 177 7.64 6.25 2.73
C HIS A 177 7.65 6.30 4.26
N HIS A 178 6.47 6.31 4.85
CA HIS A 178 6.25 6.18 6.29
C HIS A 178 5.00 5.31 6.48
N GLN A 179 5.04 4.40 7.44
CA GLN A 179 3.99 3.40 7.68
C GLN A 179 3.54 3.37 9.13
N LEU A 180 3.69 4.49 9.83
CA LEU A 180 3.37 4.71 11.24
C LEU A 180 4.29 3.94 12.21
N VAL A 181 4.41 2.62 12.07
CA VAL A 181 5.29 1.77 12.88
C VAL A 181 6.24 0.93 12.00
N PRO A 182 7.56 0.98 12.26
CA PRO A 182 8.23 1.87 13.22
C PRO A 182 8.08 3.34 12.78
N ASN A 183 8.23 4.28 13.72
CA ASN A 183 8.21 5.73 13.40
C ASN A 183 9.51 6.13 12.69
N ILE A 184 9.64 5.73 11.43
CA ILE A 184 10.82 5.94 10.60
C ILE A 184 10.36 6.41 9.23
N LEU A 185 10.92 7.53 8.77
CA LEU A 185 10.76 8.01 7.40
C LEU A 185 11.85 7.40 6.50
N TYR A 186 11.44 6.58 5.55
CA TYR A 186 12.31 6.07 4.49
C TYR A 186 12.27 7.02 3.29
N TYR A 187 13.40 7.18 2.61
CA TYR A 187 13.48 8.01 1.40
C TYR A 187 14.52 7.48 0.41
N GLU A 188 14.31 7.79 -0.87
CA GLU A 188 15.25 7.42 -1.93
C GLU A 188 16.49 8.34 -1.95
N GLN A 189 17.64 7.77 -2.30
CA GLN A 189 18.87 8.52 -2.49
C GLN A 189 18.67 9.64 -3.53
N GLY A 190 19.20 10.83 -3.21
CA GLY A 190 19.06 12.03 -4.05
C GLY A 190 17.87 12.92 -3.68
N LEU A 191 17.13 12.60 -2.60
CA LEU A 191 16.15 13.54 -2.04
C LEU A 191 16.85 14.86 -1.66
N LEU A 192 16.20 15.99 -1.96
CA LEU A 192 16.74 17.31 -1.68
C LEU A 192 17.04 17.46 -0.18
N ARG A 193 18.24 17.96 0.15
CA ARG A 193 18.65 18.18 1.55
C ARG A 193 17.67 19.05 2.31
N LEU A 194 17.17 20.12 1.68
CA LEU A 194 16.16 21.00 2.28
C LEU A 194 14.91 20.23 2.77
N ILE A 195 14.45 19.24 2.00
CA ILE A 195 13.28 18.43 2.37
C ILE A 195 13.62 17.51 3.54
N ARG A 196 14.77 16.84 3.47
CA ARG A 196 15.25 15.96 4.54
C ARG A 196 15.42 16.72 5.85
N ASP A 197 16.16 17.83 5.83
CA ASP A 197 16.46 18.64 7.00
C ASP A 197 15.16 19.24 7.59
N GLY A 198 14.16 19.53 6.73
CA GLY A 198 12.82 19.92 7.15
C GLY A 198 12.10 18.83 7.95
N PHE A 199 12.15 17.57 7.50
CA PHE A 199 11.55 16.45 8.25
C PHE A 199 12.31 16.15 9.56
N GLU A 200 13.64 16.19 9.56
CA GLU A 200 14.44 16.00 10.78
C GLU A 200 14.13 17.09 11.82
N GLY A 201 13.87 18.33 11.39
CA GLY A 201 13.47 19.43 12.27
C GLY A 201 12.08 19.29 12.90
N MET A 202 11.24 18.37 12.41
CA MET A 202 9.88 18.11 12.90
C MET A 202 9.82 17.00 13.97
N GLU A 203 10.95 16.31 14.27
CA GLU A 203 10.99 15.21 15.26
C GLU A 203 11.11 15.68 16.72
N ALA A 204 11.04 16.98 17.00
CA ALA A 204 11.19 17.53 18.34
C ALA A 204 9.91 18.20 18.84
N ASN A 205 9.00 17.43 19.47
CA ASN A 205 8.13 17.83 20.60
C ASN A 205 7.26 16.66 21.11
#